data_AF-A0A7Z9PQ14-F1
#
_entry.id   AF-A0A7Z9PQ14-F1
#
_cell.length_a   1.000
_cell.length_b   1.000
_cell.length_c   1.000
_cell.angle_alpha   90.00
_cell.angle_beta   90.00
_cell.angle_gamma   90.00
#
_symmetry.space_group_name_H-M   'P 1'
#
loop_
_entity.id
_entity.type
_entity.pdbx_description
1 polymer ?
#
loop_
_entity_poly.entity_id
_entity_poly.type
_entity_poly.pdbx_seq_one_letter_code
_entity_poly.pdbx_strand_id
1 'polypeptide(L)'
;MIELLGDPRPMHRLAGAWVAQRVVTNGSRDRLGARWGPIIAQLEELAATDENPVLRERATRCIHRLSEEIRAASTRSQTGASDVA
;
A
#
# COMPACT_ATOMS: atom_id res chain seq x y z
N MET A 1 1.45 -12.62 0.25
CA MET A 1 1.18 -11.28 0.80
C MET A 1 -0.32 -11.06 1.00
N ILE A 2 -1.16 -11.06 -0.04
CA ILE A 2 -2.62 -10.96 0.12
C ILE A 2 -3.15 -12.03 1.09
N GLU A 3 -2.69 -13.28 0.94
CA GLU A 3 -3.01 -14.38 1.85
C GLU A 3 -2.61 -14.11 3.31
N LEU A 4 -1.51 -13.39 3.55
CA LEU A 4 -1.07 -13.02 4.90
C LEU A 4 -1.95 -11.92 5.49
N LEU A 5 -2.40 -10.97 4.67
CA LEU A 5 -3.25 -9.86 5.12
C LEU A 5 -4.65 -10.32 5.52
N GLY A 6 -5.16 -11.42 4.93
CA GLY A 6 -6.43 -12.04 5.30
C GLY A 6 -6.32 -13.15 6.35
N ASP A 7 -5.13 -13.40 6.89
CA ASP A 7 -4.92 -14.52 7.82
C ASP A 7 -5.59 -14.26 9.18
N PRO A 8 -6.25 -15.26 9.80
CA PRO A 8 -6.89 -15.09 11.12
C PRO A 8 -5.90 -14.76 12.24
N ARG A 9 -4.61 -15.09 12.08
CA ARG A 9 -3.58 -14.88 13.10
C ARG A 9 -3.03 -13.45 13.00
N PRO A 10 -3.07 -12.64 14.08
CA PRO A 10 -2.60 -11.25 14.06
C PRO A 10 -1.14 -11.09 13.60
N MET A 11 -0.26 -12.03 13.96
CA MET A 11 1.15 -12.01 13.56
C MET A 11 1.35 -12.17 12.05
N HIS A 12 0.50 -12.96 11.39
CA HIS A 12 0.59 -13.14 9.94
C HIS A 12 0.08 -11.89 9.21
N ARG A 13 -1.00 -11.27 9.69
CA ARG A 13 -1.47 -9.98 9.17
C ARG A 13 -0.42 -8.88 9.32
N LEU A 14 0.27 -8.86 10.46
CA LEU A 14 1.39 -7.94 10.69
C LEU A 14 2.54 -8.13 9.68
N ALA A 15 2.90 -9.39 9.42
CA ALA A 15 3.91 -9.71 8.41
C ALA A 15 3.45 -9.29 7.00
N GLY A 16 2.18 -9.54 6.66
CA GLY A 16 1.55 -9.10 5.42
C GLY A 16 1.62 -7.58 5.23
N ALA A 17 1.26 -6.81 6.27
CA ALA A 17 1.30 -5.35 6.25
C ALA A 17 2.73 -4.81 6.10
N TRP A 18 3.71 -5.45 6.75
CA TRP A 18 5.12 -5.08 6.60
C TRP A 18 5.65 -5.33 5.19
N VAL A 19 5.33 -6.49 4.60
CA VAL A 19 5.71 -6.80 3.21
C VAL A 19 5.05 -5.82 2.25
N ALA A 20 3.76 -5.51 2.45
CA ALA A 20 3.05 -4.52 1.64
C ALA A 20 3.77 -3.18 1.69
N GLN A 21 4.02 -2.65 2.89
CA GLN A 21 4.74 -1.40 3.06
C GLN A 21 6.08 -1.38 2.31
N ARG A 22 6.88 -2.45 2.38
CA ARG A 22 8.21 -2.51 1.75
C ARG A 22 8.17 -2.64 0.23
N VAL A 23 7.17 -3.33 -0.30
CA VAL A 23 7.01 -3.51 -1.76
C VAL A 23 6.52 -2.20 -2.39
N VAL A 24 5.60 -1.54 -1.71
CA VAL A 24 5.06 -0.23 -2.08
C VAL A 24 6.18 0.81 -2.21
N THR A 25 6.98 0.97 -1.15
CA THR A 25 7.99 2.04 -1.09
C THR A 25 9.11 1.92 -2.11
N ASN A 26 9.29 0.74 -2.71
CA ASN A 26 10.31 0.47 -3.70
C ASN A 26 9.83 0.63 -5.15
N GLY A 27 8.73 1.35 -5.39
CA GLY A 27 8.24 1.63 -6.74
C GLY A 27 7.75 0.38 -7.47
N SER A 28 7.32 -0.66 -6.72
CA SER A 28 6.89 -1.93 -7.32
C SER A 28 5.47 -1.89 -7.88
N ARG A 29 4.82 -0.72 -7.93
CA ARG A 29 3.46 -0.57 -8.46
C ARG A 29 3.35 -1.15 -9.87
N ASP A 30 4.31 -0.82 -10.74
CA ASP A 30 4.35 -1.32 -12.11
C ASP A 30 4.57 -2.84 -12.17
N ARG A 31 5.26 -3.41 -11.17
CA ARG A 31 5.50 -4.85 -11.05
C ARG A 31 4.28 -5.60 -10.50
N LEU A 32 3.48 -4.96 -9.66
CA LEU A 32 2.28 -5.55 -9.06
C LEU A 32 1.07 -5.49 -9.98
N GLY A 33 1.02 -4.50 -10.89
CA GLY A 33 -0.01 -4.38 -11.92
C GLY A 33 -1.43 -4.56 -11.37
N ALA A 34 -2.18 -5.52 -11.92
CA ALA A 34 -3.56 -5.81 -11.53
C ALA A 34 -3.73 -6.26 -10.06
N ARG A 35 -2.69 -6.79 -9.41
CA ARG A 35 -2.78 -7.22 -8.00
C ARG A 35 -2.78 -6.06 -7.02
N TRP A 36 -2.48 -4.85 -7.49
CA TRP A 36 -2.40 -3.65 -6.65
C TRP A 36 -3.73 -3.31 -5.96
N GLY A 37 -4.83 -3.27 -6.72
CA GLY A 37 -6.15 -2.91 -6.18
C GLY A 37 -6.58 -3.79 -4.99
N PRO A 38 -6.52 -5.13 -5.11
CA PRO A 38 -6.82 -6.03 -3.99
C PRO A 38 -5.96 -5.81 -2.74
N ILE A 39 -4.70 -5.39 -2.89
CA ILE A 39 -3.81 -5.11 -1.75
C ILE A 39 -4.28 -3.86 -1.00
N ILE A 40 -4.64 -2.81 -1.74
CA ILE A 40 -5.14 -1.56 -1.16
C ILE A 40 -6.45 -1.82 -0.40
N ALA A 41 -7.40 -2.49 -1.03
CA ALA A 41 -8.69 -2.82 -0.41
C ALA A 41 -8.50 -3.60 0.91
N GLN A 42 -7.58 -4.56 0.94
CA GLN A 42 -7.31 -5.32 2.15
C GLN A 42 -6.64 -4.47 3.25
N LEU A 43 -5.76 -3.52 2.88
CA LEU A 43 -5.18 -2.59 3.85
C LEU A 43 -6.23 -1.63 4.42
N GLU A 44 -7.15 -1.15 3.58
CA GLU A 44 -8.27 -0.28 4.00
C GLU A 44 -9.18 -1.01 4.99
N GLU A 45 -9.52 -2.27 4.70
CA GLU A 45 -10.29 -3.12 5.62
C GLU A 45 -9.57 -3.27 6.97
N LEU A 46 -8.28 -3.63 6.97
CA LEU A 46 -7.50 -3.77 8.21
C LEU A 46 -7.38 -2.46 8.99
N ALA A 47 -7.28 -1.32 8.32
CA ALA A 47 -7.23 -0.01 8.96
C ALA A 47 -8.56 0.33 9.66
N ALA A 48 -9.68 -0.09 9.08
CA ALA A 48 -11.02 0.20 9.58
C ALA A 48 -11.47 -0.76 10.69
N THR A 49 -11.24 -2.07 10.53
CA THR A 49 -11.95 -3.09 11.31
C THR A 49 -11.07 -4.01 12.15
N ASP A 50 -9.74 -4.01 12.00
CA ASP A 50 -8.89 -4.95 12.75
C ASP A 50 -8.96 -4.66 14.26
N GLU A 51 -9.19 -5.70 15.06
CA GLU A 51 -9.31 -5.60 16.51
C GLU A 51 -8.01 -5.08 17.16
N ASN A 52 -6.86 -5.32 16.54
CA ASN A 52 -5.57 -4.89 17.04
C ASN A 52 -5.27 -3.44 16.64
N PRO A 53 -5.20 -2.48 17.60
CA PRO A 53 -4.95 -1.07 17.31
C PRO A 53 -3.59 -0.82 16.64
N VAL A 54 -2.58 -1.66 16.91
CA VAL A 54 -1.25 -1.55 16.28
C VAL A 54 -1.32 -1.91 14.80
N LEU A 55 -2.16 -2.88 14.44
CA LEU A 55 -2.40 -3.24 13.04
C LEU A 55 -3.15 -2.13 12.32
N ARG A 56 -4.20 -1.57 12.93
CA ARG A 56 -4.94 -0.44 12.36
C ARG A 56 -4.01 0.74 12.05
N GLU A 57 -3.23 1.18 13.03
CA GLU A 57 -2.29 2.29 12.87
C GLU A 57 -1.27 2.03 11.75
N ARG A 58 -0.73 0.81 11.67
CA ARG A 58 0.22 0.45 10.62
C ARG A 58 -0.41 0.43 9.23
N ALA A 59 -1.61 -0.14 9.10
CA ALA A 59 -2.35 -0.16 7.85
C ALA A 59 -2.66 1.25 7.37
N THR A 60 -3.15 2.13 8.27
CA THR A 60 -3.37 3.55 8.01
C THR A 60 -2.11 4.25 7.51
N ARG A 61 -0.97 4.10 8.19
CA ARG A 61 0.32 4.68 7.74
C ARG A 61 0.75 4.17 6.37
N CYS A 62 0.50 2.89 6.09
CA CYS A 62 0.80 2.31 4.78
C CYS A 62 -0.04 3.00 3.69
N ILE A 63 -1.34 3.17 3.92
CA ILE A 63 -2.27 3.84 2.98
C ILE A 63 -1.90 5.30 2.77
N HIS A 64 -1.56 6.05 3.84
CA HIS A 64 -1.14 7.45 3.69
C HIS A 64 0.11 7.57 2.83
N ARG A 65 1.14 6.77 3.13
CA ARG A 65 2.38 6.78 2.36
C ARG A 65 2.15 6.37 0.91
N LEU A 66 1.27 5.40 0.68
CA LEU A 66 0.80 5.01 -0.64
C LEU A 66 0.23 6.20 -1.41
N SER A 67 -0.73 6.92 -0.81
CA SER A 67 -1.36 8.08 -1.43
C SER A 67 -0.34 9.19 -1.76
N GLU A 68 0.64 9.42 -0.87
CA GLU A 68 1.73 10.36 -1.10
C GLU A 68 2.61 9.96 -2.29
N GLU A 69 3.00 8.69 -2.39
CA GLU A 69 3.81 8.18 -3.50
C GLU A 69 3.07 8.26 -4.84
N ILE A 70 1.76 7.98 -4.85
CA ILE A 70 0.91 8.15 -6.03
C ILE A 70 0.86 9.61 -6.46
N ARG A 71 0.60 10.53 -5.52
CA ARG A 71 0.58 11.97 -5.80
C ARG A 71 1.93 12.44 -6.35
N ALA A 72 3.03 12.01 -5.74
CA ALA A 72 4.37 12.36 -6.17
C ALA A 72 4.71 11.80 -7.57
N ALA A 73 4.23 10.59 -7.91
CA ALA A 73 4.41 10.00 -9.23
C ALA A 73 3.65 10.80 -10.31
N SER A 74 2.40 11.20 -10.04
CA SER A 74 1.62 12.02 -10.97
C SER A 74 2.27 13.38 -11.25
N THR A 75 2.88 14.01 -10.25
CA THR A 75 3.64 15.26 -10.45
C THR A 75 4.86 15.05 -11.33
N ARG A 76 5.63 13.96 -11.14
CA ARG A 76 6.80 13.65 -11.99
C ARG A 76 6.42 13.42 -13.45
N SER A 77 5.29 12.77 -13.71
CA SER A 77 4.79 12.53 -15.07
C SER A 77 4.36 13.83 -15.78
N GLN A 78 3.94 14.87 -15.03
CA GLN A 78 3.56 16.17 -15.61
C GLN A 78 4.76 17.04 -15.98
N THR A 79 5.86 17.00 -15.21
CA THR A 79 7.06 17.82 -15.50
C THR A 79 7.79 17.36 -16.77
N GLY A 80 7.78 16.07 -17.09
CA GLY A 80 8.41 15.55 -18.33
C GLY A 80 7.64 15.88 -19.62
N ALA A 81 6.39 16.32 -19.53
CA ALA A 81 5.56 16.65 -20.69
C ALA A 81 5.65 18.13 -21.13
N SER A 82 6.39 18.97 -20.41
CA SER A 82 6.50 20.42 -20.68
C SER A 82 7.80 20.87 -21.36
N ASP A 83 8.76 19.97 -21.65
CA ASP A 83 10.06 20.30 -22.26
C ASP A 83 10.17 19.90 -23.76
N VAL A 84 9.04 19.68 -24.44
CA VAL A 84 8.99 19.49 -25.90
C VAL A 84 7.98 20.47 -26.48
N ALA A 85 8.39 21.73 -26.63
CA ALA A 85 7.70 22.75 -27.41
C ALA A 85 8.73 23.70 -28.05
#